data_AF-A0ABD1NFW3-F1
#
_entry.id   AF-A0ABD1NFW3-F1
#
_cell.length_a   1.000
_cell.length_b   1.000
_cell.length_c   1.000
_cell.angle_alpha   90.00
_cell.angle_beta   90.00
_cell.angle_gamma   90.00
#
_symmetry.space_group_name_H-M   'P 1'
#
loop_
_entity.id
_entity.type
_entity.pdbx_description
1 polymer ?
#
loop_
_entity_poly.entity_id
_entity_poly.type
_entity_poly.pdbx_seq_one_letter_code
_entity_poly.pdbx_strand_id
1 'polypeptide(L)'
;MSASANKLYCDDASFNTEEGWRQIVDPVVQATCSKESLFVAISITNKCISTESWSRPSIEDVLSNLRYASQIQATAYGDQRI
;
A
#
# COMPACT_ATOMS: atom_id res chain seq x y z
N MET A 1 7.88 -3.27 -36.97
CA MET A 1 8.44 -4.36 -36.15
C MET A 1 8.24 -3.98 -34.70
N SER A 2 7.57 -4.87 -33.98
CA SER A 2 7.06 -4.74 -32.61
C SER A 2 8.17 -4.51 -31.58
N ALA A 3 7.87 -3.68 -30.58
CA ALA A 3 8.05 -4.07 -29.19
C ALA A 3 7.07 -3.24 -28.34
N SER A 4 5.96 -3.86 -27.94
CA SER A 4 5.20 -3.43 -26.76
C SER A 4 6.13 -3.46 -25.56
N ALA A 5 6.74 -2.33 -25.22
CA ALA A 5 7.36 -2.16 -23.92
C ALA A 5 6.22 -2.14 -22.89
N ASN A 6 6.26 -3.12 -21.99
CA ASN A 6 5.29 -3.38 -20.94
C ASN A 6 4.69 -2.10 -20.34
N LYS A 7 3.35 -2.05 -20.32
CA LYS A 7 2.54 -1.15 -19.49
C LYS A 7 2.66 -1.56 -18.01
N LEU A 8 3.87 -1.51 -17.48
CA LEU A 8 4.23 -1.65 -16.06
C LEU A 8 5.10 -0.45 -15.67
N TYR A 9 4.79 0.73 -16.23
CA TYR A 9 5.19 1.97 -15.60
C TYR A 9 4.09 2.29 -14.59
N CYS A 10 4.26 1.78 -13.39
CA CYS A 10 3.54 2.36 -12.26
C CYS A 10 4.08 3.78 -12.11
N ASP A 11 3.33 4.77 -12.57
CA ASP A 11 3.63 6.16 -12.22
C ASP A 11 3.64 6.22 -10.69
N ASP A 12 4.82 6.45 -10.11
CA ASP A 12 5.04 6.53 -8.66
C ASP A 12 4.01 7.48 -8.00
N ALA A 13 3.58 8.49 -8.74
CA ALA A 13 2.53 9.43 -8.36
C ALA A 13 1.14 8.80 -8.14
N SER A 14 0.74 7.74 -8.87
CA SER A 14 -0.62 7.21 -8.79
C SER A 14 -0.86 6.48 -7.46
N PHE A 15 0.12 5.74 -6.93
CA PHE A 15 -0.06 5.03 -5.66
C PHE A 15 -0.08 5.95 -4.43
N ASN A 16 0.33 7.21 -4.59
CA ASN A 16 0.28 8.19 -3.52
C ASN A 16 -1.13 8.84 -3.36
N THR A 17 -2.09 8.47 -4.22
CA THR A 17 -3.47 8.98 -4.21
C THR A 17 -4.46 7.86 -3.91
N GLU A 18 -5.49 8.14 -3.13
CA GLU A 18 -6.57 7.17 -2.81
C GLU A 18 -7.16 6.53 -4.06
N GLU A 19 -7.41 7.35 -5.07
CA GLU A 19 -8.00 6.96 -6.33
C GLU A 19 -7.09 6.03 -7.13
N GLY A 20 -5.77 6.28 -7.09
CA GLY A 20 -4.81 5.51 -7.88
C GLY A 20 -4.58 4.10 -7.33
N TRP A 21 -4.54 3.89 -6.02
CA TRP A 21 -4.46 2.51 -5.49
C TRP A 21 -5.79 1.78 -5.51
N ARG A 22 -6.94 2.47 -5.44
CA ARG A 22 -8.27 1.85 -5.63
C ARG A 22 -8.45 1.15 -6.99
N GLN A 23 -7.67 1.52 -8.01
CA GLN A 23 -7.73 0.87 -9.32
C GLN A 23 -6.86 -0.40 -9.40
N ILE A 24 -5.94 -0.59 -8.45
CA ILE A 24 -4.87 -1.60 -8.53
C ILE A 24 -5.00 -2.62 -7.39
N VAL A 25 -5.49 -2.21 -6.23
CA VAL A 25 -5.69 -3.09 -5.08
C VAL A 25 -6.83 -4.07 -5.36
N ASP A 26 -6.63 -5.33 -4.97
CA ASP A 26 -7.63 -6.37 -5.12
C ASP A 26 -9.00 -5.95 -4.50
N PRO A 27 -10.13 -6.15 -5.18
CA PRO A 27 -11.45 -5.75 -4.68
C PRO A 27 -11.82 -6.36 -3.33
N VAL A 28 -11.39 -7.59 -3.04
CA VAL A 28 -11.63 -8.23 -1.73
C VAL A 28 -10.89 -7.47 -0.65
N VAL A 29 -9.62 -7.12 -0.90
CA VAL A 29 -8.80 -6.32 0.03
C VAL A 29 -9.43 -4.95 0.29
N GLN A 30 -9.95 -4.27 -0.75
CA GLN A 30 -10.67 -3.00 -0.58
C GLN A 30 -11.94 -3.13 0.25
N ALA A 31 -12.65 -4.27 0.15
CA ALA A 31 -13.89 -4.51 0.86
C ALA A 31 -13.68 -4.93 2.33
N THR A 32 -12.57 -5.60 2.64
CA THR A 32 -12.33 -6.19 3.96
C THR A 32 -11.38 -5.38 4.85
N CYS A 33 -10.58 -4.48 4.27
CA CYS A 33 -9.61 -3.70 5.03
C CYS A 33 -10.04 -2.24 5.18
N SER A 34 -9.68 -1.62 6.30
CA SER A 34 -9.88 -0.19 6.52
C SER A 34 -9.01 0.61 5.55
N LYS A 35 -9.51 1.78 5.14
CA LYS A 35 -8.77 2.68 4.25
C LYS A 35 -7.42 3.07 4.84
N GLU A 36 -7.38 3.33 6.14
CA GLU A 36 -6.21 3.77 6.88
C GLU A 36 -5.15 2.67 6.96
N SER A 37 -5.51 1.43 7.29
CA SER A 37 -4.57 0.30 7.31
C SER A 37 -3.97 0.02 5.94
N LEU A 38 -4.80 0.09 4.88
CA LEU A 38 -4.35 -0.07 3.51
C LEU A 38 -3.39 1.04 3.08
N PHE A 39 -3.69 2.28 3.41
CA PHE A 39 -2.82 3.41 3.08
C PHE A 39 -1.42 3.25 3.71
N VAL A 40 -1.34 2.81 4.97
CA VAL A 40 -0.06 2.54 5.64
C VAL A 40 0.70 1.42 4.92
N ALA A 41 0.03 0.31 4.62
CA ALA A 41 0.65 -0.84 3.94
C ALA A 41 1.18 -0.49 2.55
N ILE A 42 0.39 0.23 1.76
CA ILE A 42 0.78 0.67 0.40
C ILE A 42 1.94 1.66 0.46
N SER A 43 1.87 2.62 1.38
CA SER A 43 2.92 3.62 1.56
C SER A 43 4.26 2.98 1.91
N ILE A 44 4.28 1.99 2.82
CA ILE A 44 5.54 1.31 3.18
C ILE A 44 6.04 0.43 2.02
N THR A 45 5.15 -0.27 1.30
CA THR A 45 5.53 -1.07 0.14
C THR A 45 6.15 -0.21 -0.97
N ASN A 46 5.60 0.98 -1.25
CA ASN A 46 6.16 1.91 -2.22
C ASN A 46 7.57 2.36 -1.85
N LYS A 47 7.79 2.72 -0.57
CA LYS A 47 9.13 3.09 -0.08
C LYS A 47 10.13 1.94 -0.21
N CYS A 48 9.71 0.70 0.02
CA CYS A 48 10.57 -0.48 -0.13
C CYS A 48 11.06 -0.70 -1.57
N ILE A 49 10.24 -0.37 -2.58
CA ILE A 49 10.57 -0.58 -4.00
C ILE A 49 11.15 0.65 -4.69
N SER A 50 11.34 1.77 -3.96
CA SER A 50 11.89 3.00 -4.52
C SER A 50 13.24 2.76 -5.22
N THR A 51 13.45 3.42 -6.35
CA THR A 51 14.77 3.44 -7.04
C THR A 51 15.83 4.13 -6.19
N GLU A 52 15.41 5.06 -5.33
CA GLU A 52 16.27 5.81 -4.43
C GLU A 52 16.59 5.01 -3.18
N SER A 53 17.78 4.43 -3.12
CA SER A 53 18.21 3.54 -2.03
C SER A 53 18.14 4.18 -0.64
N TRP A 54 18.40 5.48 -0.54
CA TRP A 54 18.35 6.26 0.70
C TRP A 54 16.93 6.49 1.23
N SER A 55 15.90 6.31 0.38
CA SER A 55 14.50 6.41 0.78
C SER A 55 13.92 5.06 1.25
N ARG A 56 14.64 3.96 0.99
CA ARG A 56 14.22 2.63 1.40
C ARG A 56 14.33 2.49 2.92
N PRO A 57 13.26 2.03 3.59
CA PRO A 57 13.23 1.90 5.04
C PRO A 57 14.16 0.77 5.52
N SER A 58 14.56 0.84 6.79
CA SER A 58 15.16 -0.32 7.46
C SER A 58 14.11 -1.43 7.63
N ILE A 59 14.56 -2.68 7.82
CA ILE A 59 13.62 -3.78 8.09
C ILE A 59 12.81 -3.56 9.38
N GLU A 60 13.40 -2.86 10.36
CA GLU A 60 12.71 -2.49 11.61
C GLU A 60 11.58 -1.50 11.36
N ASP A 61 11.82 -0.48 10.53
CA ASP A 61 10.79 0.48 10.14
C ASP A 61 9.64 -0.20 9.38
N VAL A 62 9.97 -1.13 8.48
CA VAL A 62 8.96 -1.92 7.75
C VAL A 62 8.09 -2.71 8.73
N LEU A 63 8.71 -3.46 9.64
CA LEU A 63 7.98 -4.27 10.63
C LEU A 63 7.10 -3.41 11.53
N SER A 64 7.59 -2.24 11.95
CA SER A 64 6.83 -1.31 12.78
C SER A 64 5.59 -0.79 12.05
N ASN A 65 5.74 -0.35 10.79
CA ASN A 65 4.62 0.13 9.97
C ASN A 65 3.57 -0.96 9.70
N LEU A 66 4.00 -2.20 9.43
CA LEU A 66 3.08 -3.31 9.21
C LEU A 66 2.31 -3.71 10.48
N ARG A 67 2.97 -3.69 11.65
CA ARG A 67 2.30 -3.89 12.94
C ARG A 67 1.29 -2.79 13.21
N TYR A 68 1.65 -1.54 12.92
CA TYR A 68 0.74 -0.41 13.04
C TYR A 68 -0.48 -0.54 12.13
N ALA A 69 -0.29 -0.88 10.84
CA ALA A 69 -1.40 -1.16 9.91
C ALA A 69 -2.32 -2.28 10.43
N SER A 70 -1.75 -3.36 10.96
CA SER A 70 -2.52 -4.46 11.56
C SER A 70 -3.31 -4.00 12.79
N GLN A 71 -2.77 -3.11 13.61
CA GLN A 71 -3.46 -2.57 14.78
C GLN A 71 -4.66 -1.72 14.35
N ILE A 72 -4.48 -0.82 13.37
CA ILE A 72 -5.57 -0.01 12.81
C ILE A 72 -6.69 -0.93 12.30
N GLN A 73 -6.32 -1.97 11.55
CA GLN A 73 -7.29 -2.92 11.01
C GLN A 73 -8.09 -3.64 12.11
N ALA A 74 -7.42 -4.04 13.19
CA ALA A 74 -8.07 -4.73 14.30
C ALA A 74 -9.09 -3.82 15.02
N THR A 75 -8.74 -2.54 15.23
CA THR A 75 -9.65 -1.55 15.82
C THR A 75 -10.86 -1.31 14.91
N ALA A 76 -10.64 -1.10 13.61
CA ALA A 76 -11.72 -0.88 12.65
C ALA A 76 -12.69 -2.07 12.55
N TYR A 77 -12.19 -3.30 12.68
CA TYR A 77 -13.03 -4.50 12.70
C TYR A 77 -13.80 -4.67 14.02
N GLY A 78 -13.23 -4.21 15.14
CA GLY A 78 -13.90 -4.17 16.44
C GLY A 78 -15.10 -3.20 16.44
N ASP A 79 -14.93 -2.03 15.82
CA ASP A 79 -15.99 -1.01 15.70
C ASP A 79 -17.17 -1.47 14.80
N GLN A 80 -16.94 -2.39 13.86
CA GLN A 80 -17.99 -2.94 12.99
C GLN A 80 -18.94 -3.93 13.69
N ARG A 81 -18.65 -4.35 14.93
CA ARG A 81 -19.44 -5.37 15.66
C ARG A 81 -20.33 -4.79 16.76
N ILE A 82 -20.44 -3.46 16.84
CA ILE A 82 -21.19 -2.75 17.88
C ILE A 82 -22.46 -2.12 17.30
#